data_AF-A0A0P0CQU1-F1
#
_entry.id   AF-A0A0P0CQU1-F1
#
_cell.length_a   1.000
_cell.length_b   1.000
_cell.length_c   1.000
_cell.angle_alpha   90.00
_cell.angle_beta   90.00
_cell.angle_gamma   90.00
#
_symmetry.space_group_name_H-M   'P 1'
#
loop_
_entity.id
_entity.type
_entity.pdbx_description
1 polymer ?
#
loop_
_entity_poly.entity_id
_entity_poly.type
_entity_poly.pdbx_seq_one_letter_code
_entity_poly.pdbx_strand_id
1 'polypeptide(L)'
;MEDSRCPKDVLCIWAGAAVAQILLADSLGASVSTTLSLGSLERVELGTKMYQVALTDINPYPKISNLNPAEKEARVSVTPL
;
A
#
# COMPACT_ATOMS: atom_id res chain seq x y z
N MET A 1 -4.15 -7.37 -2.15
CA MET A 1 -3.06 -6.47 -2.59
C MET A 1 -2.74 -6.83 -4.02
N GLU A 2 -2.54 -5.84 -4.86
CA GLU A 2 -2.16 -6.00 -6.26
C GLU A 2 -0.80 -5.35 -6.47
N ASP A 3 0.03 -5.94 -7.31
CA ASP A 3 1.38 -5.44 -7.54
C ASP A 3 1.73 -5.59 -9.01
N SER A 4 1.61 -4.47 -9.72
CA SER A 4 1.88 -4.37 -11.15
C SER A 4 3.14 -3.56 -11.45
N ARG A 5 4.03 -3.44 -10.45
CA ARG A 5 5.33 -2.77 -10.62
C ARG A 5 6.14 -3.49 -11.68
N CYS A 6 6.82 -2.70 -12.51
CA CYS A 6 7.74 -3.23 -13.50
C CYS A 6 8.81 -4.11 -12.81
N PRO A 7 9.05 -5.36 -13.24
CA PRO A 7 10.11 -6.16 -12.65
C PRO A 7 11.47 -5.47 -12.79
N LYS A 8 12.31 -5.57 -11.77
CA LYS A 8 13.57 -4.79 -11.72
C LYS A 8 14.61 -5.20 -12.76
N ASP A 9 14.43 -6.37 -13.38
CA ASP A 9 15.30 -7.01 -14.34
C ASP A 9 14.83 -6.83 -15.79
N VAL A 10 13.83 -5.96 -16.04
CA VAL A 10 13.37 -5.60 -17.38
C VAL A 10 13.13 -4.09 -17.53
N LEU A 11 13.11 -3.64 -18.78
CA LEU A 11 12.61 -2.32 -19.14
C LEU A 11 11.14 -2.44 -19.57
N CYS A 12 10.22 -1.84 -18.81
CA CYS A 12 8.81 -1.80 -19.19
C CYS A 12 8.50 -0.58 -20.05
N ILE A 13 7.65 -0.78 -21.07
CA ILE A 13 7.05 0.33 -21.83
C ILE A 13 5.95 1.01 -21.02
N TRP A 14 5.20 0.21 -20.24
CA TRP A 14 4.17 0.65 -19.32
C TRP A 14 4.37 -0.01 -17.96
N ALA A 15 4.46 0.76 -16.89
CA ALA A 15 4.54 0.25 -15.53
C ALA A 15 3.25 0.59 -14.79
N GLY A 16 2.70 -0.38 -14.07
CA GLY A 16 1.65 -0.14 -13.11
C GLY A 16 2.22 0.18 -11.72
N ALA A 17 1.32 0.27 -10.74
CA ALA A 17 1.67 0.51 -9.34
C ALA A 17 1.37 -0.72 -8.47
N ALA A 18 1.94 -0.73 -7.27
CA ALA A 18 1.48 -1.63 -6.23
C ALA A 18 0.38 -0.96 -5.42
N VAL A 19 -0.71 -1.68 -5.17
CA VAL A 19 -1.93 -1.18 -4.54
C VAL A 19 -2.33 -2.10 -3.41
N ALA A 20 -2.54 -1.53 -2.23
CA ALA A 20 -3.00 -2.26 -1.05
C ALA A 20 -4.30 -1.66 -0.53
N GLN A 21 -5.28 -2.52 -0.29
CA GLN A 21 -6.45 -2.15 0.50
C GLN A 21 -6.12 -2.36 1.97
N ILE A 22 -6.35 -1.34 2.78
CA ILE A 22 -6.06 -1.35 4.20
C ILE A 22 -7.32 -1.02 4.99
N LEU A 23 -7.45 -1.66 6.15
CA LEU A 23 -8.47 -1.38 7.14
C LEU A 23 -7.80 -0.75 8.35
N LEU A 24 -8.10 0.51 8.64
CA LEU A 24 -7.75 1.12 9.91
C LEU A 24 -8.89 0.91 10.88
N ALA A 25 -8.57 0.52 12.10
CA ALA A 25 -9.52 0.38 13.20
C ALA A 25 -8.95 1.03 14.45
N ASP A 26 -9.81 1.75 15.18
CA ASP A 26 -9.50 2.24 16.52
C ASP A 26 -9.98 1.23 17.57
N SER A 27 -9.33 1.26 18.73
CA SER A 27 -9.72 0.61 19.98
C SER A 27 -11.17 0.86 20.41
N LEU A 28 -11.77 1.99 19.98
CA LEU A 28 -13.17 2.35 20.26
C LEU A 28 -14.18 1.73 19.29
N GLY A 29 -13.73 0.96 18.29
CA GLY A 29 -14.59 0.24 17.34
C GLY A 29 -14.91 1.01 16.05
N ALA A 30 -14.42 2.24 15.88
CA ALA A 30 -14.45 2.92 14.58
C ALA A 30 -13.53 2.19 13.61
N SER A 31 -13.95 2.04 12.35
CA SER A 31 -13.10 1.47 11.30
C SER A 31 -13.36 2.14 9.97
N VAL A 32 -12.33 2.20 9.14
CA VAL A 32 -12.35 2.84 7.82
C VAL A 32 -11.45 2.06 6.88
N SER A 33 -11.98 1.78 5.69
CA SER A 33 -11.24 1.11 4.63
C SER A 33 -10.77 2.14 3.62
N THR A 34 -9.50 2.05 3.20
CA THR A 34 -8.96 2.87 2.13
C THR A 34 -8.05 2.05 1.24
N THR A 35 -7.90 2.49 -0.01
CA THR A 35 -7.03 1.87 -1.00
C THR A 35 -5.84 2.79 -1.23
N LEU A 36 -4.64 2.30 -0.96
CA LEU A 36 -3.40 3.06 -1.11
C LEU A 36 -2.60 2.51 -2.29
N SER A 37 -2.08 3.42 -3.11
CA SER A 37 -1.06 3.10 -4.10
C SER A 37 0.32 3.37 -3.49
N LEU A 38 1.34 2.61 -3.89
CA LEU A 38 2.70 2.79 -3.38
C LEU A 38 3.19 4.21 -3.68
N GLY A 39 3.60 4.93 -2.65
CA GLY A 39 4.02 6.33 -2.74
C GLY A 39 2.87 7.34 -2.71
N SER A 40 1.60 6.91 -2.69
CA SER A 40 0.45 7.78 -2.48
C SER A 40 0.21 8.06 -1.00
N LEU A 41 -0.45 9.18 -0.74
CA LEU A 41 -0.70 9.69 0.59
C LEU A 41 -2.16 10.14 0.65
N GLU A 42 -2.91 9.49 1.53
CA GLU A 42 -4.35 9.69 1.68
C GLU A 42 -4.69 10.24 3.06
N ARG A 43 -5.74 11.04 3.14
CA ARG A 43 -6.32 11.48 4.42
C ARG A 43 -7.55 10.66 4.71
N VAL A 44 -7.63 10.16 5.95
CA VAL A 44 -8.67 9.24 6.36
C VAL A 44 -9.22 9.70 7.70
N GLU A 45 -10.54 9.78 7.79
CA GLU A 45 -11.25 10.05 9.04
C GLU A 45 -11.50 8.72 9.78
N LEU A 46 -11.08 8.65 11.04
CA LEU A 46 -11.30 7.49 11.91
C LEU A 46 -11.93 7.99 13.22
N GLY A 47 -13.24 7.82 13.33
CA GLY A 47 -14.03 8.39 14.42
C GLY A 47 -14.09 9.91 14.30
N THR A 48 -13.56 10.64 15.28
CA THR A 48 -13.49 12.11 15.29
C THR A 48 -12.09 12.65 14.98
N LYS A 49 -11.16 11.78 14.59
CA LYS A 49 -9.75 12.12 14.33
C LYS A 49 -9.43 11.93 12.85
N MET A 50 -8.56 12.79 12.36
CA MET A 50 -8.02 12.72 11.00
C MET A 50 -6.62 12.11 11.04
N TYR A 51 -6.36 11.18 10.12
CA TYR A 51 -5.07 10.53 9.95
C TYR A 51 -4.60 10.69 8.52
N GLN A 52 -3.30 10.84 8.35
CA GLN A 52 -2.61 10.73 7.10
C GLN A 52 -2.01 9.34 6.99
N VAL A 53 -2.35 8.62 5.93
CA VAL A 53 -1.92 7.23 5.72
C VAL A 53 -1.20 7.12 4.38
N ALA A 54 -0.05 6.45 4.37
CA ALA A 54 0.75 6.27 3.18
C ALA A 54 1.31 4.85 3.10
N LEU A 55 1.22 4.23 1.92
CA LEU A 55 1.88 2.98 1.62
C LEU A 55 3.29 3.30 1.15
N THR A 56 4.28 3.02 1.99
CA THR A 56 5.65 3.51 1.79
C THR A 56 6.56 2.50 1.13
N ASP A 57 6.32 1.20 1.33
CA ASP A 57 7.14 0.14 0.75
C ASP A 57 6.37 -1.16 0.59
N ILE A 58 6.74 -1.96 -0.41
CA ILE A 58 6.26 -3.33 -0.61
C ILE A 58 7.43 -4.22 -1.01
N ASN A 59 7.74 -5.21 -0.18
CA ASN A 59 8.79 -6.19 -0.44
C ASN A 59 8.24 -7.61 -0.58
N PRO A 60 8.91 -8.47 -1.37
CA PRO A 60 10.03 -8.13 -2.24
C PRO A 60 9.54 -7.43 -3.52
N TYR A 61 10.42 -6.65 -4.13
CA TYR A 61 10.15 -6.05 -5.44
C TYR A 61 10.10 -7.14 -6.54
N PRO A 62 9.17 -7.08 -7.51
CA PRO A 62 9.02 -8.11 -8.54
C PRO A 62 10.29 -8.36 -9.36
N LYS A 63 10.51 -9.62 -9.73
CA LYS A 63 11.58 -10.06 -10.64
C LYS A 63 10.97 -11.01 -11.68
N ILE A 64 11.56 -11.15 -12.87
CA ILE A 64 11.05 -12.09 -13.88
C ILE A 64 10.96 -13.51 -13.33
N SER A 65 11.96 -13.94 -12.56
CA SER A 65 12.00 -15.28 -11.97
C SER A 65 10.86 -15.54 -10.98
N ASN A 66 10.22 -14.49 -10.46
CA ASN A 66 9.09 -14.58 -9.55
C ASN A 66 8.27 -13.27 -9.56
N LEU A 67 7.34 -13.16 -10.51
CA LEU A 67 6.51 -11.97 -10.71
C LEU A 67 5.50 -11.77 -9.57
N ASN A 68 5.06 -12.86 -8.94
CA ASN A 68 4.09 -12.82 -7.86
C ASN A 68 4.52 -13.73 -6.68
N PRO A 69 5.47 -13.27 -5.85
CA PRO A 69 5.88 -14.01 -4.67
C PRO A 69 4.68 -14.24 -3.74
N ALA A 70 4.62 -15.44 -3.14
CA ALA A 70 3.52 -15.86 -2.28
C ALA A 70 3.33 -14.98 -1.04
N GLU A 71 4.43 -14.40 -0.54
CA GLU A 71 4.43 -13.50 0.60
C GLU A 71 4.95 -12.13 0.19
N LYS A 72 4.23 -11.09 0.64
CA LYS A 72 4.61 -9.70 0.47
C LYS A 72 4.41 -8.95 1.78
N GLU A 73 5.40 -8.13 2.12
CA GLU A 73 5.39 -7.25 3.27
C GLU A 73 5.12 -5.81 2.80
N ALA A 74 4.05 -5.20 3.28
CA ALA A 74 3.73 -3.81 3.04
C ALA A 74 4.08 -2.95 4.27
N ARG A 75 4.80 -1.85 4.06
CA ARG A 75 5.03 -0.83 5.10
C ARG A 75 4.02 0.28 4.92
N VAL A 76 3.29 0.59 5.99
CA VAL A 76 2.28 1.65 6.03
C VAL A 76 2.68 2.65 7.11
N SER A 77 2.72 3.92 6.75
CA SER A 77 2.88 5.04 7.67
C SER A 77 1.51 5.59 8.03
N VAL A 78 1.24 5.76 9.32
CA VAL A 78 0.04 6.41 9.85
C VAL A 78 0.49 7.59 10.71
N THR A 79 0.02 8.78 10.40
CA THR A 79 0.37 10.02 11.12
C THR A 79 -0.90 10.76 11.50
N PRO A 80 -1.14 11.09 12.78
CA PRO A 80 -2.28 11.92 13.15
C PRO A 80 -2.10 13.34 12.59
N LEU A 81 -3.20 13.96 12.16
CA LEU A 81 -3.25 15.36 11.71
C LEU A 81 -3.64 16.31 12.84
#